data_AF-D9R6B1-F1
#
_entry.id   AF-D9R6B1-F1
#
_cell.length_a   1.000
_cell.length_b   1.000
_cell.length_c   1.000
_cell.angle_alpha   90.00
_cell.angle_beta   90.00
_cell.angle_gamma   90.00
#
_symmetry.space_group_name_H-M   'P 1'
#
loop_
_entity.id
_entity.type
_entity.pdbx_description
1 polymer ?
#
loop_
_entity_poly.entity_id
_entity_poly.type
_entity_poly.pdbx_seq_one_letter_code
_entity_poly.pdbx_strand_id
1 'polypeptide(L)'
;MFSPLTQEKIGYYVYCLNYPDTGETFYIGKGKGNRVFSHANGNLESDSNIEKIEVINSIKSRGQKVEHWIIRYGMSEKEAFEVEAALIDFVGLDNLSNCVKGHSIERGKISCEELDILLGAKKIEIQDNVMTIKINAKYRSDMNEQEIYEATNKWWKANQVNAEKADYVLSIHNGIVRGVFKPIAWFKAEDSNRIGFEGIPAYDLIKERYLHRSIEEFIVKGNANPIQYFFVNNFKESYNMQESDDINDDEETRIEEKAILIKINATYRDGMTKNEIYTATRGKWKLSLIKAQNAEYVFSIVNGTIMEVFKPLSWSKCTDSERIFFDGILAPEVIREKYLDKSVKHLYSRGEANPCKYLNL
;
A
#
# COMPACT_ATOMS: atom_id res chain seq x y z
N MET A 1 -14.37 -3.93 -50.57
CA MET A 1 -13.40 -5.04 -50.37
C MET A 1 -12.08 -4.66 -51.00
N PHE A 2 -10.97 -5.21 -50.50
CA PHE A 2 -9.63 -5.00 -51.04
C PHE A 2 -9.37 -5.86 -52.27
N SER A 3 -8.52 -5.35 -53.17
CA SER A 3 -8.02 -6.12 -54.32
C SER A 3 -7.18 -7.33 -53.86
N PRO A 4 -7.06 -8.41 -54.66
CA PRO A 4 -6.21 -9.54 -54.32
C PRO A 4 -4.76 -9.14 -53.98
N LEU A 5 -4.16 -8.25 -54.79
CA LEU A 5 -2.81 -7.75 -54.56
C LEU A 5 -2.69 -6.98 -53.24
N THR A 6 -3.72 -6.22 -52.88
CA THR A 6 -3.78 -5.53 -51.58
C THR A 6 -3.87 -6.54 -50.45
N GLN A 7 -4.72 -7.57 -50.56
CA GLN A 7 -4.87 -8.59 -49.50
C GLN A 7 -3.57 -9.36 -49.25
N GLU A 8 -2.76 -9.59 -50.29
CA GLU A 8 -1.45 -10.22 -50.18
C GLU A 8 -0.43 -9.31 -49.47
N LYS A 9 -0.43 -8.01 -49.78
CA LYS A 9 0.59 -7.05 -49.32
C LYS A 9 0.27 -6.33 -48.01
N ILE A 10 -1.01 -6.23 -47.64
CA ILE A 10 -1.46 -5.35 -46.53
C ILE A 10 -0.97 -5.80 -45.15
N GLY A 11 -0.54 -7.06 -45.00
CA GLY A 11 -0.16 -7.62 -43.69
C GLY A 11 -1.34 -7.64 -42.71
N TYR A 12 -1.05 -7.62 -41.41
CA TYR A 12 -2.06 -7.27 -40.40
C TYR A 12 -2.21 -5.75 -40.30
N TYR A 13 -3.40 -5.32 -39.94
CA TYR A 13 -3.76 -3.91 -39.81
C TYR A 13 -4.71 -3.68 -38.64
N VAL A 14 -4.78 -2.43 -38.18
CA VAL A 14 -5.79 -1.94 -37.24
C VAL A 14 -6.71 -0.97 -37.98
N TYR A 15 -8.00 -1.07 -37.73
CA TYR A 15 -9.04 -0.27 -38.37
C TYR A 15 -10.05 0.25 -37.35
N CYS A 16 -10.79 1.28 -37.74
CA CYS A 16 -11.96 1.76 -37.00
C CYS A 16 -13.23 1.70 -37.86
N LEU A 17 -14.38 1.63 -37.19
CA LEU A 17 -15.70 1.92 -37.75
C LEU A 17 -16.25 3.18 -37.10
N ASN A 18 -16.77 4.08 -37.92
CA ASN A 18 -17.21 5.41 -37.50
C ASN A 18 -18.67 5.65 -37.88
N TYR A 19 -19.34 6.49 -37.08
CA TYR A 19 -20.63 7.05 -37.47
C TYR A 19 -20.44 7.96 -38.68
N PRO A 20 -21.18 7.77 -39.79
CA PRO A 20 -20.99 8.56 -41.00
C PRO A 20 -21.37 10.05 -40.85
N ASP A 21 -22.18 10.39 -39.84
CA ASP A 21 -22.65 11.76 -39.61
C ASP A 21 -21.67 12.59 -38.77
N THR A 22 -21.12 11.98 -37.72
CA THR A 22 -20.26 12.67 -36.74
C THR A 22 -18.77 12.40 -36.98
N GLY A 23 -18.44 11.32 -37.69
CA GLY A 23 -17.08 10.81 -37.81
C GLY A 23 -16.57 10.13 -36.54
N GLU A 24 -17.38 10.03 -35.48
CA GLU A 24 -16.97 9.44 -34.21
C GLU A 24 -16.77 7.93 -34.34
N THR A 25 -15.66 7.45 -33.80
CA THR A 25 -15.33 6.02 -33.78
C THR A 25 -16.13 5.28 -32.72
N PHE A 26 -16.87 4.26 -33.12
CA PHE A 26 -17.61 3.38 -32.21
C PHE A 26 -17.03 1.96 -32.13
N TYR A 27 -16.07 1.60 -32.99
CA TYR A 27 -15.42 0.30 -32.94
C TYR A 27 -13.98 0.39 -33.44
N ILE A 28 -13.06 -0.26 -32.74
CA ILE A 28 -11.67 -0.47 -33.16
C ILE A 28 -11.43 -1.98 -33.22
N GLY A 29 -10.76 -2.44 -34.28
CA GLY A 29 -10.43 -3.85 -34.45
C GLY A 29 -9.12 -4.08 -35.20
N LYS A 30 -8.46 -5.22 -34.93
CA LYS A 30 -7.41 -5.77 -35.80
C LYS A 30 -7.98 -6.65 -36.91
N GLY A 31 -7.30 -6.70 -38.04
CA GLY A 31 -7.69 -7.57 -39.14
C GLY A 31 -6.61 -7.87 -40.16
N LYS A 32 -6.97 -8.80 -41.05
CA LYS A 32 -6.20 -9.21 -42.23
C LYS A 32 -7.17 -9.42 -43.39
N GLY A 33 -6.70 -9.22 -44.62
CA GLY A 33 -7.54 -9.34 -45.81
C GLY A 33 -8.79 -8.45 -45.70
N ASN A 34 -9.97 -9.00 -45.98
CA ASN A 34 -11.23 -8.24 -46.04
C ASN A 34 -11.97 -8.07 -44.71
N ARG A 35 -11.38 -8.40 -43.55
CA ARG A 35 -12.07 -8.39 -42.25
C ARG A 35 -12.80 -7.07 -41.95
N VAL A 36 -12.19 -5.92 -42.22
CA VAL A 36 -12.83 -4.59 -42.03
C VAL A 36 -14.15 -4.47 -42.79
N PHE A 37 -14.22 -4.97 -44.02
CA PHE A 37 -15.45 -4.92 -44.81
C PHE A 37 -16.50 -5.91 -44.31
N SER A 38 -16.08 -7.10 -43.86
CA SER A 38 -16.99 -8.07 -43.23
C SER A 38 -17.64 -7.46 -41.99
N HIS A 39 -16.85 -6.80 -41.15
CA HIS A 39 -17.33 -6.11 -39.95
C HIS A 39 -18.21 -4.91 -40.27
N ALA A 40 -17.81 -4.03 -41.19
CA ALA A 40 -18.63 -2.87 -41.60
C ALA A 40 -20.00 -3.29 -42.18
N ASN A 41 -20.07 -4.49 -42.77
CA ASN A 41 -21.30 -5.07 -43.29
C ASN A 41 -22.09 -5.88 -42.25
N GLY A 42 -21.63 -6.03 -41.01
CA GLY A 42 -22.34 -6.80 -39.98
C GLY A 42 -22.39 -8.32 -40.24
N ASN A 43 -21.50 -8.84 -41.08
CA ASN A 43 -21.41 -10.29 -41.34
C ASN A 43 -20.56 -10.94 -40.25
N LEU A 44 -21.17 -11.82 -39.45
CA LEU A 44 -20.52 -12.48 -38.31
C LEU A 44 -19.69 -13.70 -38.73
N GLU A 45 -18.40 -13.69 -38.40
CA GLU A 45 -17.73 -14.90 -37.92
C GLU A 45 -17.89 -14.89 -36.39
N SER A 46 -18.64 -15.85 -35.85
CA SER A 46 -18.70 -16.35 -34.45
C SER A 46 -18.62 -15.41 -33.22
N ASP A 47 -18.57 -14.08 -33.36
CA ASP A 47 -18.27 -13.17 -32.25
C ASP A 47 -19.53 -12.54 -31.62
N SER A 48 -19.60 -12.69 -30.30
CA SER A 48 -20.63 -12.39 -29.31
C SER A 48 -20.94 -10.90 -29.06
N ASN A 49 -20.74 -10.00 -30.02
CA ASN A 49 -20.80 -8.56 -29.77
C ASN A 49 -22.07 -7.92 -30.35
N ILE A 50 -23.18 -8.06 -29.61
CA ILE A 50 -24.54 -7.61 -29.96
C ILE A 50 -24.60 -6.10 -30.18
N GLU A 51 -23.96 -5.31 -29.30
CA GLU A 51 -23.99 -3.84 -29.33
C GLU A 51 -23.44 -3.26 -30.63
N LYS A 52 -22.30 -3.80 -31.12
CA LYS A 52 -21.72 -3.42 -32.42
C LYS A 52 -22.71 -3.63 -33.57
N ILE A 53 -23.42 -4.76 -33.57
CA ILE A 53 -24.37 -5.12 -34.63
C ILE A 53 -25.57 -4.19 -34.60
N GLU A 54 -26.07 -3.85 -33.41
CA GLU A 54 -27.16 -2.89 -33.24
C GLU A 54 -26.79 -1.52 -33.82
N VAL A 55 -25.58 -1.01 -33.54
CA VAL A 55 -25.09 0.25 -34.12
C VAL A 55 -25.02 0.18 -35.65
N ILE A 56 -24.45 -0.89 -36.21
CA ILE A 56 -24.36 -1.08 -37.67
C ILE A 56 -25.76 -1.13 -38.31
N ASN A 57 -26.69 -1.85 -37.70
CA ASN A 57 -28.07 -1.96 -38.19
C ASN A 57 -28.81 -0.62 -38.11
N SER A 58 -28.57 0.16 -37.07
CA SER A 58 -29.11 1.52 -36.91
C SER A 58 -28.57 2.50 -37.97
N ILE A 59 -27.30 2.39 -38.35
CA ILE A 59 -26.74 3.18 -39.47
C ILE A 59 -27.40 2.77 -40.80
N LYS A 60 -27.52 1.46 -41.03
CA LYS A 60 -28.11 0.93 -42.28
C LYS A 60 -29.60 1.22 -42.42
N SER A 61 -30.37 1.21 -41.33
CA SER A 61 -31.81 1.52 -41.37
C SER A 61 -32.09 2.96 -41.81
N ARG A 62 -31.11 3.87 -41.64
CA ARG A 62 -31.12 5.25 -42.13
C ARG A 62 -30.64 5.37 -43.59
N GLY A 63 -30.41 4.26 -44.28
CA GLY A 63 -29.90 4.24 -45.65
C GLY A 63 -28.42 4.61 -45.79
N GLN A 64 -27.70 4.72 -44.67
CA GLN A 64 -26.30 5.11 -44.65
C GLN A 64 -25.38 3.89 -44.65
N LYS A 65 -24.11 4.12 -44.99
CA LYS A 65 -23.06 3.11 -44.93
C LYS A 65 -22.15 3.41 -43.75
N VAL A 66 -21.73 2.36 -43.06
CA VAL A 66 -20.73 2.47 -42.00
C VAL A 66 -19.42 2.94 -42.60
N GLU A 67 -18.94 4.07 -42.12
CA GLU A 67 -17.63 4.59 -42.48
C GLU A 67 -16.54 3.77 -41.79
N HIS A 68 -15.46 3.44 -42.50
CA HIS A 68 -14.41 2.59 -41.97
C HIS A 68 -13.04 2.95 -42.55
N TRP A 69 -12.03 3.00 -41.68
CA TRP A 69 -10.69 3.46 -42.04
C TRP A 69 -9.63 2.50 -41.52
N ILE A 70 -8.54 2.37 -42.28
CA ILE A 70 -7.33 1.71 -41.81
C ILE A 70 -6.48 2.74 -41.06
N ILE A 71 -6.21 2.48 -39.78
CA ILE A 71 -5.40 3.36 -38.93
C ILE A 71 -3.90 3.08 -39.13
N ARG A 72 -3.53 1.80 -39.21
CA ARG A 72 -2.15 1.37 -39.47
C ARG A 72 -2.15 -0.02 -40.12
N TYR A 73 -1.23 -0.27 -41.05
CA TYR A 73 -1.15 -1.52 -41.82
C TYR A 73 0.31 -1.96 -42.04
N GLY A 74 0.50 -3.15 -42.62
CA GLY A 74 1.82 -3.72 -42.91
C GLY A 74 2.51 -4.33 -41.69
N MET A 75 1.74 -4.60 -40.63
CA MET A 75 2.25 -5.09 -39.36
C MET A 75 2.23 -6.62 -39.27
N SER A 76 3.00 -7.16 -38.35
CA SER A 76 2.79 -8.51 -37.81
C SER A 76 1.50 -8.56 -36.96
N GLU A 77 0.99 -9.76 -36.69
CA GLU A 77 -0.19 -9.91 -35.84
C GLU A 77 0.03 -9.35 -34.42
N LYS A 78 1.22 -9.58 -33.85
CA LYS A 78 1.58 -9.09 -32.52
C LYS A 78 1.60 -7.57 -32.46
N GLU A 79 2.19 -6.91 -33.46
CA GLU A 79 2.19 -5.44 -33.53
C GLU A 79 0.79 -4.88 -33.71
N ALA A 80 -0.03 -5.47 -34.58
CA ALA A 80 -1.42 -5.05 -34.76
C ALA A 80 -2.23 -5.20 -33.48
N PHE A 81 -1.98 -6.25 -32.70
CA PHE A 81 -2.60 -6.47 -31.40
C PHE A 81 -2.22 -5.40 -30.36
N GLU A 82 -0.95 -5.03 -30.26
CA GLU A 82 -0.50 -3.96 -29.35
C GLU A 82 -1.06 -2.58 -29.77
N VAL A 83 -1.10 -2.29 -31.07
CA VAL A 83 -1.67 -1.03 -31.60
C VAL A 83 -3.18 -0.97 -31.37
N GLU A 84 -3.90 -2.07 -31.57
CA GLU A 84 -5.33 -2.18 -31.29
C GLU A 84 -5.62 -1.89 -29.81
N ALA A 85 -4.91 -2.56 -28.89
CA ALA A 85 -5.07 -2.34 -27.46
C ALA A 85 -4.83 -0.88 -27.06
N ALA A 86 -3.74 -0.28 -27.54
CA ALA A 86 -3.40 1.12 -27.23
C ALA A 86 -4.46 2.12 -27.75
N LEU A 87 -5.06 1.87 -28.92
CA LEU A 87 -6.10 2.72 -29.48
C LEU A 87 -7.43 2.58 -28.72
N ILE A 88 -7.80 1.36 -28.34
CA ILE A 88 -8.98 1.12 -27.50
C ILE A 88 -8.84 1.87 -26.18
N ASP A 89 -7.68 1.77 -25.53
CA ASP A 89 -7.39 2.46 -24.27
C ASP A 89 -7.37 3.99 -24.42
N PHE A 90 -6.94 4.50 -25.58
CA PHE A 90 -6.92 5.93 -25.86
C PHE A 90 -8.34 6.50 -26.03
N VAL A 91 -9.18 5.84 -26.82
CA VAL A 91 -10.57 6.27 -27.09
C VAL A 91 -11.48 6.07 -25.87
N GLY A 92 -11.21 5.02 -25.08
CA GLY A 92 -12.00 4.65 -23.91
C GLY A 92 -13.18 3.74 -24.29
N LEU A 93 -13.44 2.73 -23.45
CA LEU A 93 -14.48 1.72 -23.70
C LEU A 93 -15.90 2.30 -23.67
N ASP A 94 -16.14 3.37 -22.90
CA ASP A 94 -17.46 4.02 -22.84
C ASP A 94 -17.89 4.61 -24.19
N ASN A 95 -16.92 4.86 -25.09
CA ASN A 95 -17.15 5.38 -26.44
C ASN A 95 -17.13 4.28 -27.51
N LEU A 96 -16.88 3.02 -27.15
CA LEU A 96 -16.70 1.91 -28.08
C LEU A 96 -17.66 0.76 -27.78
N SER A 97 -18.31 0.20 -28.81
CA SER A 97 -19.12 -1.01 -28.72
C SER A 97 -18.25 -2.28 -28.63
N ASN A 98 -17.05 -2.21 -28.04
CA ASN A 98 -16.14 -3.34 -27.89
C ASN A 98 -16.49 -4.10 -26.60
N CYS A 99 -17.22 -5.22 -26.69
CA CYS A 99 -17.59 -6.04 -25.52
C CYS A 99 -16.41 -6.66 -24.75
N VAL A 100 -15.22 -6.73 -25.35
CA VAL A 100 -14.05 -7.36 -24.73
C VAL A 100 -13.07 -6.25 -24.37
N LYS A 101 -12.87 -6.03 -23.06
CA LYS A 101 -11.70 -5.28 -22.54
C LYS A 101 -10.47 -5.84 -23.25
N GLY A 102 -9.73 -4.99 -23.97
CA GLY A 102 -8.54 -5.41 -24.70
C GLY A 102 -7.71 -6.37 -23.84
N HIS A 103 -7.43 -7.55 -24.39
CA HIS A 103 -6.47 -8.46 -23.77
C HIS A 103 -5.14 -7.69 -23.63
N SER A 104 -4.56 -7.73 -22.42
CA SER A 104 -3.46 -6.86 -21.90
C SER A 104 -3.87 -5.74 -20.95
N ILE A 105 -4.83 -5.98 -20.05
CA ILE A 105 -5.15 -5.10 -18.89
C ILE A 105 -3.87 -4.69 -18.13
N GLU A 106 -2.85 -5.55 -18.09
CA GLU A 106 -1.57 -5.29 -17.40
C GLU A 106 -0.72 -4.18 -18.03
N ARG A 107 -0.91 -3.84 -19.32
CA ARG A 107 -0.11 -2.83 -20.05
C ARG A 107 -0.98 -1.73 -20.66
N GLY A 108 -2.21 -1.58 -20.17
CA GLY A 108 -3.14 -0.59 -20.68
C GLY A 108 -2.81 0.84 -20.26
N LYS A 109 -3.69 1.78 -20.62
CA LYS A 109 -3.57 3.20 -20.22
C LYS A 109 -3.45 3.35 -18.71
N ILE A 110 -2.40 4.03 -18.28
CA ILE A 110 -1.98 4.24 -16.90
C ILE A 110 -1.44 5.67 -16.77
N SER A 111 -1.54 6.30 -15.59
CA SER A 111 -0.93 7.61 -15.37
C SER A 111 0.60 7.48 -15.25
N CYS A 112 1.34 8.56 -15.54
CA CYS A 112 2.79 8.57 -15.37
C CYS A 112 3.19 8.27 -13.92
N GLU A 113 2.45 8.81 -12.94
CA GLU A 113 2.68 8.58 -11.52
C GLU A 113 2.47 7.11 -11.14
N GLU A 114 1.35 6.49 -11.56
CA GLU A 114 1.07 5.09 -11.26
C GLU A 114 2.10 4.16 -11.94
N LEU A 115 2.57 4.50 -13.15
CA LEU A 115 3.60 3.73 -13.84
C LEU A 115 4.97 3.85 -13.15
N ASP A 116 5.34 5.05 -12.70
CA ASP A 116 6.58 5.27 -11.95
C ASP A 116 6.56 4.51 -10.62
N ILE A 117 5.42 4.50 -9.92
CA ILE A 117 5.24 3.67 -8.73
C ILE A 117 5.34 2.18 -9.08
N LEU A 118 4.69 1.73 -10.15
CA LEU A 118 4.67 0.33 -10.55
C LEU A 118 6.08 -0.21 -10.86
N LEU A 119 6.85 0.54 -11.66
CA LEU A 119 8.18 0.12 -12.11
C LEU A 119 9.29 0.47 -11.12
N GLY A 120 9.10 1.53 -10.32
CA GLY A 120 10.06 2.03 -9.33
C GLY A 120 9.84 1.52 -7.90
N ALA A 121 8.82 0.69 -7.67
CA ALA A 121 8.52 0.16 -6.34
C ALA A 121 9.72 -0.61 -5.75
N LYS A 122 10.25 -0.11 -4.65
CA LYS A 122 11.26 -0.83 -3.85
C LYS A 122 10.61 -2.01 -3.13
N LYS A 123 11.40 -3.05 -2.87
CA LYS A 123 10.98 -4.17 -2.04
C LYS A 123 10.50 -3.70 -0.66
N ILE A 124 9.50 -4.38 -0.15
CA ILE A 124 8.98 -4.14 1.19
C ILE A 124 9.85 -4.83 2.25
N GLU A 125 10.08 -4.17 3.37
CA GLU A 125 10.69 -4.77 4.55
C GLU A 125 9.65 -4.80 5.66
N ILE A 126 9.20 -5.99 6.05
CA ILE A 126 8.16 -6.17 7.07
C ILE A 126 8.80 -6.04 8.46
N GLN A 127 8.43 -4.99 9.19
CA GLN A 127 8.96 -4.69 10.53
C GLN A 127 7.89 -4.74 11.62
N ASP A 128 6.61 -4.81 11.24
CA ASP A 128 5.46 -4.88 12.14
C ASP A 128 4.60 -6.11 11.79
N ASN A 129 3.70 -6.52 12.69
CA ASN A 129 2.71 -7.52 12.34
C ASN A 129 1.73 -6.91 11.34
N VAL A 130 1.72 -7.40 10.10
CA VAL A 130 0.84 -6.85 9.07
C VAL A 130 -0.10 -7.88 8.47
N MET A 131 -1.33 -7.44 8.22
CA MET A 131 -2.30 -8.14 7.40
C MET A 131 -2.38 -7.45 6.04
N THR A 132 -2.09 -8.15 4.96
CA THR A 132 -2.25 -7.62 3.61
C THR A 132 -3.59 -8.02 3.03
N ILE A 133 -4.21 -7.13 2.25
CA ILE A 133 -5.51 -7.34 1.61
C ILE A 133 -5.43 -6.88 0.16
N LYS A 134 -5.60 -7.80 -0.79
CA LYS A 134 -5.65 -7.49 -2.23
C LYS A 134 -7.00 -6.88 -2.60
N ILE A 135 -6.97 -5.67 -3.17
CA ILE A 135 -8.15 -4.91 -3.61
C ILE A 135 -8.24 -4.74 -5.13
N ASN A 136 -7.58 -5.62 -5.90
CA ASN A 136 -7.44 -5.50 -7.37
C ASN A 136 -8.75 -5.23 -8.13
N ALA A 137 -9.86 -5.85 -7.73
CA ALA A 137 -11.15 -5.67 -8.41
C ALA A 137 -11.82 -4.32 -8.12
N LYS A 138 -11.43 -3.64 -7.04
CA LYS A 138 -12.02 -2.38 -6.59
C LYS A 138 -11.13 -1.17 -6.91
N TYR A 139 -9.82 -1.35 -7.00
CA TYR A 139 -8.86 -0.25 -7.12
C TYR A 139 -9.03 0.56 -8.42
N ARG A 140 -8.90 1.88 -8.29
CA ARG A 140 -8.72 2.83 -9.39
C ARG A 140 -7.57 3.77 -9.02
N SER A 141 -6.78 4.20 -10.00
CA SER A 141 -5.61 5.06 -9.75
C SER A 141 -5.95 6.46 -9.24
N ASP A 142 -7.22 6.87 -9.32
CA ASP A 142 -7.73 8.15 -8.82
C ASP A 142 -8.35 8.07 -7.41
N MET A 143 -8.32 6.89 -6.79
CA MET A 143 -8.88 6.70 -5.45
C MET A 143 -8.15 7.54 -4.41
N ASN A 144 -8.92 8.27 -3.61
CA ASN A 144 -8.38 8.90 -2.41
C ASN A 144 -8.21 7.88 -1.26
N GLU A 145 -7.54 8.30 -0.18
CA GLU A 145 -7.25 7.43 0.97
C GLU A 145 -8.51 6.83 1.62
N GLN A 146 -9.62 7.57 1.65
CA GLN A 146 -10.90 7.10 2.18
C GLN A 146 -11.50 6.01 1.29
N GLU A 147 -11.45 6.16 -0.03
CA GLU A 147 -11.92 5.14 -0.97
C GLU A 147 -11.07 3.86 -0.89
N ILE A 148 -9.74 4.00 -0.74
CA ILE A 148 -8.84 2.85 -0.52
C ILE A 148 -9.18 2.16 0.81
N TYR A 149 -9.44 2.93 1.86
CA TYR A 149 -9.88 2.39 3.16
C TYR A 149 -11.19 1.61 3.05
N GLU A 150 -12.21 2.17 2.40
CA GLU A 150 -13.51 1.51 2.18
C GLU A 150 -13.40 0.25 1.32
N ALA A 151 -12.50 0.25 0.33
CA ALA A 151 -12.20 -0.94 -0.45
C ALA A 151 -11.59 -2.05 0.40
N THR A 152 -10.89 -1.69 1.49
CA THR A 152 -10.04 -2.54 2.33
C THR A 152 -10.69 -2.96 3.64
N ASN A 153 -11.59 -2.18 4.22
CA ASN A 153 -12.01 -2.40 5.61
C ASN A 153 -13.03 -3.54 5.79
N LYS A 154 -13.79 -3.90 4.76
CA LYS A 154 -14.82 -4.96 4.82
C LYS A 154 -15.22 -5.52 3.44
N TRP A 155 -15.81 -6.73 3.33
CA TRP A 155 -15.95 -7.82 4.31
C TRP A 155 -15.13 -9.02 3.83
N TRP A 156 -14.21 -9.50 4.66
CA TRP A 156 -13.19 -10.44 4.24
C TRP A 156 -13.32 -11.80 4.94
N LYS A 157 -13.14 -12.89 4.18
CA LYS A 157 -13.03 -14.22 4.77
C LYS A 157 -11.62 -14.40 5.32
N ALA A 158 -11.42 -13.94 6.56
CA ALA A 158 -10.12 -13.93 7.23
C ALA A 158 -10.17 -14.68 8.57
N ASN A 159 -9.00 -15.07 9.07
CA ASN A 159 -8.88 -15.63 10.41
C ASN A 159 -8.86 -14.47 11.43
N GLN A 160 -9.90 -14.41 12.27
CA GLN A 160 -10.07 -13.34 13.24
C GLN A 160 -8.92 -13.25 14.25
N VAL A 161 -8.48 -14.39 14.80
CA VAL A 161 -7.38 -14.44 15.78
C VAL A 161 -6.07 -13.89 15.20
N ASN A 162 -5.81 -14.14 13.91
CA ASN A 162 -4.64 -13.60 13.23
C ASN A 162 -4.82 -12.13 12.86
N ALA A 163 -6.02 -11.72 12.44
CA ALA A 163 -6.33 -10.34 12.12
C ALA A 163 -6.15 -9.43 13.34
N GLU A 164 -6.60 -9.86 14.52
CA GLU A 164 -6.46 -9.12 15.79
C GLU A 164 -5.00 -8.99 16.27
N LYS A 165 -4.07 -9.78 15.74
CA LYS A 165 -2.62 -9.65 16.00
C LYS A 165 -1.92 -8.65 15.09
N ALA A 166 -2.57 -8.18 14.02
CA ALA A 166 -1.95 -7.26 13.09
C ALA A 166 -1.89 -5.84 13.66
N ASP A 167 -0.70 -5.26 13.70
CA ASP A 167 -0.46 -3.86 14.03
C ASP A 167 -0.97 -2.94 12.91
N TYR A 168 -0.85 -3.37 11.65
CA TYR A 168 -1.31 -2.64 10.47
C TYR A 168 -1.98 -3.53 9.42
N VAL A 169 -2.89 -2.94 8.66
CA VAL A 169 -3.52 -3.53 7.48
C VAL A 169 -3.01 -2.81 6.23
N LEU A 170 -2.46 -3.56 5.27
CA LEU A 170 -1.92 -3.04 4.02
C LEU A 170 -2.85 -3.38 2.85
N SER A 171 -3.33 -2.36 2.14
CA SER A 171 -4.11 -2.53 0.90
C SER A 171 -3.17 -2.77 -0.26
N ILE A 172 -3.38 -3.83 -1.02
CA ILE A 172 -2.49 -4.22 -2.10
C ILE A 172 -3.21 -4.15 -3.45
N HIS A 173 -2.58 -3.49 -4.42
CA HIS A 173 -2.94 -3.57 -5.83
C HIS A 173 -1.73 -3.98 -6.66
N ASN A 174 -1.88 -5.00 -7.52
CA ASN A 174 -0.81 -5.50 -8.40
C ASN A 174 0.53 -5.74 -7.67
N GLY A 175 0.46 -6.24 -6.44
CA GLY A 175 1.64 -6.51 -5.61
C GLY A 175 2.27 -5.29 -4.95
N ILE A 176 1.66 -4.11 -5.05
CA ILE A 176 2.16 -2.89 -4.43
C ILE A 176 1.19 -2.39 -3.37
N VAL A 177 1.73 -1.89 -2.27
CA VAL A 177 0.95 -1.27 -1.19
C VAL A 177 0.39 0.08 -1.66
N ARG A 178 -0.93 0.23 -1.55
CA ARG A 178 -1.72 1.43 -1.89
C ARG A 178 -2.34 2.12 -0.67
N GLY A 179 -2.48 1.41 0.43
CA GLY A 179 -3.07 1.93 1.66
C GLY A 179 -2.44 1.28 2.87
N VAL A 180 -2.31 2.04 3.95
CA VAL A 180 -1.70 1.59 5.21
C VAL A 180 -2.58 2.08 6.34
N PHE A 181 -3.21 1.16 7.06
CA PHE A 181 -4.22 1.47 8.07
C PHE A 181 -3.88 0.83 9.41
N LYS A 182 -4.15 1.54 10.49
CA LYS A 182 -4.10 1.01 11.84
C LYS A 182 -5.52 0.56 12.25
N PRO A 183 -5.76 -0.75 12.46
CA PRO A 183 -7.03 -1.21 12.99
C PRO A 183 -7.21 -0.74 14.44
N ILE A 184 -8.40 -0.27 14.78
CA ILE A 184 -8.81 0.12 16.14
C ILE A 184 -9.83 -0.84 16.74
N ALA A 185 -10.63 -1.50 15.89
CA ALA A 185 -11.59 -2.50 16.29
C ALA A 185 -11.84 -3.51 15.16
N TRP A 186 -12.15 -4.75 15.52
CA TRP A 186 -12.53 -5.81 14.58
C TRP A 186 -13.98 -6.22 14.81
N PHE A 187 -14.68 -6.51 13.71
CA PHE A 187 -16.09 -6.88 13.73
C PHE A 187 -16.32 -8.10 12.84
N LYS A 188 -17.33 -8.88 13.21
CA LYS A 188 -17.81 -10.02 12.43
C LYS A 188 -19.16 -9.67 11.84
N ALA A 189 -19.39 -10.04 10.58
CA ALA A 189 -20.69 -9.88 9.95
C ALA A 189 -21.73 -10.78 10.63
N GLU A 190 -22.96 -10.28 10.81
CA GLU A 190 -24.04 -11.00 11.52
C GLU A 190 -24.35 -12.36 10.87
N ASP A 191 -24.41 -12.40 9.53
CA ASP A 191 -24.81 -13.59 8.78
C ASP A 191 -23.64 -14.36 8.14
N SER A 192 -22.38 -14.08 8.51
CA SER A 192 -21.25 -14.80 7.91
C SER A 192 -19.98 -14.86 8.76
N ASN A 193 -19.07 -15.77 8.40
CA ASN A 193 -17.71 -15.81 8.96
C ASN A 193 -16.75 -14.79 8.32
N ARG A 194 -17.28 -13.70 7.76
CA ARG A 194 -16.46 -12.59 7.25
C ARG A 194 -16.23 -11.59 8.36
N ILE A 195 -15.03 -11.03 8.37
CA ILE A 195 -14.64 -10.00 9.31
C ILE A 195 -14.38 -8.68 8.56
N GLY A 196 -14.51 -7.59 9.28
CA GLY A 196 -14.07 -6.26 8.89
C GLY A 196 -13.38 -5.59 10.05
N PHE A 197 -12.75 -4.46 9.79
CA PHE A 197 -12.17 -3.63 10.84
C PHE A 197 -12.66 -2.19 10.70
N GLU A 198 -12.69 -1.50 11.82
CA GLU A 198 -12.64 -0.06 11.86
C GLU A 198 -11.18 0.32 12.13
N GLY A 199 -10.69 1.30 11.39
CA GLY A 199 -9.31 1.75 11.47
C GLY A 199 -9.17 3.19 11.02
N ILE A 200 -7.98 3.71 11.22
CA ILE A 200 -7.56 5.04 10.77
C ILE A 200 -6.36 4.89 9.83
N PRO A 201 -6.10 5.87 8.95
CA PRO A 201 -4.82 5.93 8.24
C PRO A 201 -3.66 5.81 9.22
N ALA A 202 -2.65 5.02 8.87
CA ALA A 202 -1.44 4.93 9.68
C ALA A 202 -0.69 6.28 9.66
N TYR A 203 0.17 6.51 10.65
CA TYR A 203 1.01 7.70 10.65
C TYR A 203 1.99 7.70 9.47
N ASP A 204 2.41 8.89 9.02
CA ASP A 204 3.22 9.06 7.81
C ASP A 204 4.50 8.23 7.81
N LEU A 205 5.17 8.05 8.95
CA LEU A 205 6.35 7.18 9.04
C LEU A 205 6.05 5.72 8.63
N ILE A 206 4.90 5.21 9.04
CA ILE A 206 4.47 3.84 8.71
C ILE A 206 4.03 3.78 7.25
N LYS A 207 3.43 4.87 6.74
CA LYS A 207 3.16 5.01 5.30
C LYS A 207 4.48 5.04 4.51
N GLU A 208 5.47 5.83 4.87
CA GLU A 208 6.78 5.89 4.19
C GLU A 208 7.51 4.53 4.17
N ARG A 209 7.32 3.73 5.23
CA ARG A 209 7.84 2.36 5.31
C ARG A 209 7.19 1.45 4.27
N TYR A 210 5.87 1.47 4.15
CA TYR A 210 5.12 0.44 3.41
C TYR A 210 4.48 0.92 2.11
N LEU A 211 3.96 2.13 2.06
CA LEU A 211 3.27 2.70 0.90
C LEU A 211 4.20 2.67 -0.32
N HIS A 212 3.66 2.24 -1.45
CA HIS A 212 4.37 2.09 -2.73
C HIS A 212 5.53 1.08 -2.70
N ARG A 213 5.64 0.25 -1.66
CA ARG A 213 6.54 -0.90 -1.65
C ARG A 213 5.91 -2.10 -2.32
N SER A 214 6.76 -2.90 -2.97
CA SER A 214 6.39 -4.16 -3.60
C SER A 214 6.45 -5.32 -2.60
N ILE A 215 5.38 -6.09 -2.54
CA ILE A 215 5.28 -7.35 -1.80
C ILE A 215 5.60 -8.57 -2.69
N GLU A 216 6.09 -8.35 -3.92
CA GLU A 216 6.18 -9.39 -4.96
C GLU A 216 6.99 -10.63 -4.53
N GLU A 217 8.03 -10.46 -3.71
CA GLU A 217 8.82 -11.57 -3.18
C GLU A 217 8.03 -12.54 -2.26
N PHE A 218 6.88 -12.09 -1.75
CA PHE A 218 5.96 -12.89 -0.95
C PHE A 218 4.76 -13.44 -1.74
N ILE A 219 4.64 -13.09 -3.02
CA ILE A 219 3.54 -13.54 -3.88
C ILE A 219 3.85 -14.95 -4.41
N VAL A 220 3.19 -15.95 -3.82
CA VAL A 220 3.16 -17.30 -4.38
C VAL A 220 2.20 -17.34 -5.57
N LYS A 221 2.73 -17.62 -6.77
CA LYS A 221 1.93 -17.80 -7.99
C LYS A 221 0.83 -18.85 -7.76
N GLY A 222 -0.41 -18.51 -8.11
CA GLY A 222 -1.57 -19.39 -7.97
C GLY A 222 -2.33 -19.28 -6.64
N ASN A 223 -1.88 -18.47 -5.68
CA ASN A 223 -2.64 -18.24 -4.45
C ASN A 223 -3.79 -17.26 -4.68
N ALA A 224 -5.01 -17.80 -4.76
CA ALA A 224 -6.24 -17.04 -4.94
C ALA A 224 -6.71 -16.28 -3.68
N ASN A 225 -6.11 -16.56 -2.50
CA ASN A 225 -6.51 -15.88 -1.27
C ASN A 225 -6.07 -14.40 -1.32
N PRO A 226 -7.02 -13.44 -1.19
CA PRO A 226 -6.68 -12.02 -1.17
C PRO A 226 -5.96 -11.59 0.11
N ILE A 227 -5.90 -12.43 1.14
CA ILE A 227 -5.36 -12.09 2.46
C ILE A 227 -4.09 -12.87 2.75
N GLN A 228 -3.07 -12.18 3.26
CA GLN A 228 -1.88 -12.80 3.84
C GLN A 228 -1.54 -12.13 5.17
N TYR A 229 -0.94 -12.90 6.08
CA TYR A 229 -0.49 -12.41 7.38
C TYR A 229 1.03 -12.55 7.45
N PHE A 230 1.69 -11.48 7.91
CA PHE A 230 3.11 -11.48 8.19
C PHE A 230 3.27 -11.08 9.65
N PHE A 231 3.62 -12.06 10.49
CA PHE A 231 3.86 -11.81 11.90
C PHE A 231 5.35 -11.76 12.16
N VAL A 232 5.79 -10.68 12.78
CA VAL A 232 7.16 -10.53 13.23
C VAL A 232 7.24 -11.23 14.59
N ASN A 233 7.49 -12.55 14.61
CA ASN A 233 7.90 -13.28 15.81
C ASN A 233 8.58 -14.64 15.49
N ASN A 234 9.92 -14.62 15.41
CA ASN A 234 10.88 -15.58 16.00
C ASN A 234 12.33 -15.19 15.59
N PHE A 235 12.91 -14.17 16.21
CA PHE A 235 14.35 -14.16 16.49
C PHE A 235 14.54 -14.35 18.00
N LYS A 236 14.12 -15.52 18.50
CA LYS A 236 14.52 -16.02 19.83
C LYS A 236 14.97 -17.49 19.82
N GLU A 237 15.13 -18.13 18.66
CA GLU A 237 15.65 -19.49 18.56
C GLU A 237 16.77 -19.60 17.51
N SER A 238 17.84 -18.84 17.73
CA SER A 238 19.22 -19.21 17.33
C SER A 238 20.25 -18.21 17.87
N TYR A 239 20.07 -17.75 19.10
CA TYR A 239 21.23 -17.36 19.90
C TYR A 239 21.39 -18.43 20.95
N ASN A 240 22.23 -19.42 20.63
CA ASN A 240 22.96 -20.11 21.67
C ASN A 240 23.59 -19.01 22.52
N MET A 241 23.09 -18.86 23.75
CA MET A 241 23.91 -18.33 24.83
C MET A 241 25.09 -19.30 24.96
N GLN A 242 26.17 -19.01 24.24
CA GLN A 242 27.46 -19.19 24.85
C GLN A 242 27.52 -18.13 25.94
N GLU A 243 27.42 -18.62 27.18
CA GLU A 243 28.13 -17.98 28.29
C GLU A 243 29.50 -17.56 27.77
N SER A 244 29.67 -16.25 27.63
CA SER A 244 30.99 -15.66 27.55
C SER A 244 31.02 -14.61 28.64
N ASP A 245 31.77 -15.02 29.66
CA ASP A 245 32.30 -14.26 30.77
C ASP A 245 32.65 -12.82 30.43
N ASP A 246 32.41 -11.97 31.43
CA ASP A 246 33.10 -10.72 31.71
C ASP A 246 33.28 -9.71 30.56
N ILE A 247 32.42 -8.69 30.54
CA ILE A 247 32.87 -7.35 30.16
C ILE A 247 32.49 -6.34 31.23
N ASN A 248 33.56 -5.80 31.79
CA ASN A 248 33.71 -4.79 32.83
C ASN A 248 32.71 -3.61 32.80
N ASP A 249 32.41 -3.19 34.03
CA ASP A 249 32.09 -1.84 34.47
C ASP A 249 33.00 -0.75 33.84
N ASP A 250 32.49 0.48 33.82
CA ASP A 250 33.23 1.75 33.69
C ASP A 250 33.47 2.40 32.30
N GLU A 251 32.51 2.32 31.37
CA GLU A 251 32.24 3.49 30.53
C GLU A 251 30.86 4.08 30.87
N GLU A 252 30.87 5.20 31.60
CA GLU A 252 29.67 5.97 31.91
C GLU A 252 28.94 6.34 30.61
N THR A 253 27.71 5.86 30.46
CA THR A 253 26.90 6.12 29.27
C THR A 253 26.51 7.59 29.19
N ARG A 254 27.27 8.36 28.40
CA ARG A 254 27.01 9.76 28.14
C ARG A 254 25.95 9.93 27.05
N ILE A 255 24.85 10.60 27.39
CA ILE A 255 23.81 10.98 26.42
C ILE A 255 24.19 12.33 25.82
N GLU A 256 24.39 12.36 24.51
CA GLU A 256 24.83 13.54 23.77
C GLU A 256 23.66 14.38 23.25
N GLU A 257 22.51 13.75 23.04
CA GLU A 257 21.33 14.36 22.43
C GLU A 257 20.48 15.09 23.48
N LYS A 258 19.61 15.97 22.99
CA LYS A 258 18.62 16.66 23.83
C LYS A 258 17.56 15.66 24.28
N ALA A 259 17.60 15.26 25.54
CA ALA A 259 16.87 14.08 25.99
C ALA A 259 16.02 14.33 27.24
N ILE A 260 14.90 13.62 27.33
CA ILE A 260 14.13 13.46 28.57
C ILE A 260 14.19 12.00 28.98
N LEU A 261 14.70 11.73 30.17
CA LEU A 261 14.71 10.40 30.76
C LEU A 261 13.49 10.24 31.65
N ILE A 262 12.75 9.15 31.47
CA ILE A 262 11.52 8.85 32.19
C ILE A 262 11.62 7.47 32.84
N LYS A 263 11.62 7.45 34.17
CA LYS A 263 11.59 6.21 34.96
C LYS A 263 10.17 5.64 34.96
N ILE A 264 10.03 4.42 34.46
CA ILE A 264 8.75 3.70 34.43
C ILE A 264 8.69 2.53 35.43
N ASN A 265 9.56 2.52 36.45
CA ASN A 265 9.68 1.45 37.45
C ASN A 265 8.34 1.02 38.06
N ALA A 266 7.44 1.97 38.35
CA ALA A 266 6.15 1.69 39.00
C ALA A 266 5.16 0.95 38.09
N THR A 267 5.29 1.10 36.78
CA THR A 267 4.41 0.46 35.80
C THR A 267 5.08 -0.73 35.12
N TYR A 268 6.40 -0.88 35.24
CA TYR A 268 7.17 -1.92 34.57
C TYR A 268 6.88 -3.32 35.15
N ARG A 269 6.82 -4.31 34.26
CA ARG A 269 6.75 -5.74 34.59
C ARG A 269 7.69 -6.51 33.66
N ASP A 270 8.29 -7.57 34.16
CA ASP A 270 9.17 -8.41 33.35
C ASP A 270 8.41 -8.95 32.12
N GLY A 271 9.05 -8.86 30.96
CA GLY A 271 8.46 -9.27 29.69
C GLY A 271 7.49 -8.28 29.06
N MET A 272 7.45 -7.01 29.51
CA MET A 272 6.72 -5.97 28.78
C MET A 272 7.14 -5.90 27.31
N THR A 273 6.14 -5.83 26.44
CA THR A 273 6.32 -5.54 25.03
C THR A 273 6.79 -4.09 24.82
N LYS A 274 7.41 -3.81 23.67
CA LYS A 274 7.81 -2.43 23.31
C LYS A 274 6.63 -1.44 23.33
N ASN A 275 5.44 -1.90 22.97
CA ASN A 275 4.23 -1.08 23.02
C ASN A 275 3.78 -0.76 24.45
N GLU A 276 3.96 -1.70 25.39
CA GLU A 276 3.70 -1.45 26.81
C GLU A 276 4.73 -0.48 27.40
N ILE A 277 6.01 -0.64 27.04
CA ILE A 277 7.08 0.30 27.42
C ILE A 277 6.77 1.70 26.87
N TYR A 278 6.34 1.79 25.61
CA TYR A 278 5.91 3.04 25.01
C TYR A 278 4.73 3.65 25.77
N THR A 279 3.70 2.86 26.07
CA THR A 279 2.49 3.33 26.78
C THR A 279 2.84 3.86 28.18
N ALA A 280 3.71 3.14 28.90
CA ALA A 280 4.23 3.59 30.19
C ALA A 280 5.03 4.89 30.05
N THR A 281 5.91 4.99 29.05
CA THR A 281 6.78 6.14 28.82
C THR A 281 6.01 7.37 28.33
N ARG A 282 4.99 7.19 27.49
CA ARG A 282 4.03 8.20 27.04
C ARG A 282 3.06 8.66 28.14
N GLY A 283 3.12 8.10 29.34
CA GLY A 283 2.24 8.48 30.44
C GLY A 283 2.10 9.99 30.70
N LYS A 284 1.21 10.35 31.62
CA LYS A 284 1.00 11.75 32.00
C LYS A 284 2.09 12.18 32.99
N TRP A 285 3.05 13.00 32.55
CA TRP A 285 4.21 13.42 33.35
C TRP A 285 4.17 14.91 33.72
N LYS A 286 4.70 15.25 34.89
CA LYS A 286 4.86 16.64 35.31
C LYS A 286 6.15 17.20 34.72
N LEU A 287 6.07 17.72 33.50
CA LEU A 287 7.18 18.28 32.72
C LEU A 287 6.84 19.72 32.27
N SER A 288 7.85 20.56 32.09
CA SER A 288 7.73 21.83 31.37
C SER A 288 7.50 21.58 29.88
N LEU A 289 6.42 22.11 29.33
CA LEU A 289 6.09 21.99 27.90
C LEU A 289 7.18 22.58 27.01
N ILE A 290 7.73 23.75 27.38
CA ILE A 290 8.79 24.43 26.60
C ILE A 290 10.06 23.57 26.55
N LYS A 291 10.51 23.04 27.69
CA LYS A 291 11.69 22.14 27.71
C LYS A 291 11.40 20.83 26.99
N ALA A 292 10.18 20.31 27.10
CA ALA A 292 9.82 19.07 26.45
C ALA A 292 9.79 19.19 24.91
N GLN A 293 9.32 20.31 24.39
CA GLN A 293 9.35 20.62 22.95
C GLN A 293 10.76 20.75 22.39
N ASN A 294 11.76 21.09 23.21
CA ASN A 294 13.17 21.14 22.79
C ASN A 294 13.87 19.77 22.79
N ALA A 295 13.21 18.72 23.27
CA ALA A 295 13.79 17.37 23.32
C ALA A 295 13.70 16.65 21.99
N GLU A 296 14.83 16.10 21.56
CA GLU A 296 14.94 15.26 20.37
C GLU A 296 14.55 13.82 20.66
N TYR A 297 14.79 13.35 21.89
CA TYR A 297 14.52 11.97 22.30
C TYR A 297 13.94 11.86 23.73
N VAL A 298 13.15 10.82 23.95
CA VAL A 298 12.63 10.41 25.25
C VAL A 298 13.10 8.99 25.55
N PHE A 299 13.75 8.79 26.68
CA PHE A 299 14.34 7.52 27.10
C PHE A 299 13.47 6.88 28.18
N SER A 300 13.06 5.64 27.95
CA SER A 300 12.43 4.80 28.97
C SER A 300 13.48 4.16 29.86
N ILE A 301 13.42 4.43 31.16
CA ILE A 301 14.38 3.93 32.14
C ILE A 301 13.71 2.97 33.12
N VAL A 302 14.32 1.80 33.29
CA VAL A 302 13.92 0.82 34.31
C VAL A 302 15.13 0.44 35.13
N ASN A 303 15.04 0.61 36.45
CA ASN A 303 16.11 0.28 37.41
C ASN A 303 17.49 0.87 37.05
N GLY A 304 17.50 2.00 36.34
CA GLY A 304 18.71 2.70 35.90
C GLY A 304 19.28 2.22 34.56
N THR A 305 18.58 1.35 33.84
CA THR A 305 18.92 0.88 32.50
C THR A 305 17.96 1.46 31.46
N ILE A 306 18.48 1.79 30.28
CA ILE A 306 17.68 2.27 29.15
C ILE A 306 16.98 1.08 28.49
N MET A 307 15.65 1.06 28.54
CA MET A 307 14.83 -0.01 27.97
C MET A 307 14.38 0.30 26.54
N GLU A 308 14.13 1.56 26.22
CA GLU A 308 13.73 1.98 24.88
C GLU A 308 13.96 3.48 24.68
N VAL A 309 14.15 3.90 23.43
CA VAL A 309 14.32 5.31 23.06
C VAL A 309 13.26 5.70 22.03
N PHE A 310 12.60 6.83 22.28
CA PHE A 310 11.53 7.36 21.45
C PHE A 310 11.89 8.72 20.89
N LYS A 311 11.43 9.04 19.69
CA LYS A 311 11.43 10.39 19.14
C LYS A 311 10.05 11.01 19.37
N PRO A 312 9.91 12.03 20.23
CA PRO A 312 8.65 12.73 20.41
C PRO A 312 8.32 13.54 19.15
N LEU A 313 7.09 13.39 18.65
CA LEU A 313 6.57 14.12 17.48
C LEU A 313 5.71 15.32 17.92
N SER A 314 4.97 15.18 19.01
CA SER A 314 4.19 16.27 19.58
C SER A 314 4.07 16.13 21.08
N TRP A 315 3.90 17.25 21.77
CA TRP A 315 3.63 17.32 23.20
C TRP A 315 2.27 17.96 23.44
N SER A 316 1.47 17.32 24.28
CA SER A 316 0.11 17.74 24.59
C SER A 316 -0.06 17.87 26.09
N LYS A 317 -0.77 18.93 26.50
CA LYS A 317 -1.18 19.12 27.89
C LYS A 317 -2.45 18.32 28.17
N CYS A 318 -2.51 17.68 29.33
CA CYS A 318 -3.73 17.03 29.78
C CYS A 318 -4.81 18.08 30.10
N THR A 319 -6.06 17.78 29.75
CA THR A 319 -7.20 18.68 30.01
C THR A 319 -7.53 18.80 31.51
N ASP A 320 -7.18 17.77 32.28
CA ASP A 320 -7.52 17.59 33.70
C ASP A 320 -6.35 17.88 34.66
N SER A 321 -5.16 18.21 34.16
CA SER A 321 -3.98 18.43 35.00
C SER A 321 -2.87 19.22 34.33
N GLU A 322 -1.91 19.73 35.12
CA GLU A 322 -0.66 20.34 34.63
C GLU A 322 0.35 19.32 34.07
N ARG A 323 -0.07 18.08 33.84
CA ARG A 323 0.77 17.04 33.25
C ARG A 323 0.72 17.14 31.74
N ILE A 324 1.80 16.74 31.11
CA ILE A 324 1.91 16.64 29.66
C ILE A 324 2.30 15.21 29.29
N PHE A 325 1.98 14.83 28.07
CA PHE A 325 2.39 13.58 27.45
C PHE A 325 2.87 13.87 26.04
N PHE A 326 3.62 12.94 25.46
CA PHE A 326 4.05 13.06 24.08
C PHE A 326 3.40 11.98 23.23
N ASP A 327 3.19 12.29 21.97
CA ASP A 327 2.99 11.29 20.93
C ASP A 327 4.32 11.15 20.20
N GLY A 328 4.83 9.91 20.12
CA GLY A 328 6.15 9.64 19.57
C GLY A 328 6.26 8.27 18.91
N ILE A 329 7.40 8.05 18.31
CA ILE A 329 7.77 6.80 17.63
C ILE A 329 9.03 6.23 18.25
N LEU A 330 9.38 4.99 17.94
CA LEU A 330 10.74 4.51 18.23
C LEU A 330 11.76 5.44 17.56
N ALA A 331 12.82 5.75 18.29
CA ALA A 331 13.95 6.47 17.72
C ALA A 331 14.58 5.67 16.56
N PRO A 332 15.33 6.32 15.64
CA PRO A 332 16.08 5.61 14.61
C PRO A 332 16.97 4.51 15.22
N GLU A 333 17.13 3.39 14.49
CA GLU A 333 17.90 2.23 14.95
C GLU A 333 19.30 2.62 15.42
N VAL A 334 20.01 3.46 14.67
CA VAL A 334 21.33 4.00 15.03
C VAL A 334 21.39 4.68 16.41
N ILE A 335 20.31 5.33 16.85
CA ILE A 335 20.22 5.94 18.19
C ILE A 335 19.87 4.90 19.23
N ARG A 336 19.00 3.96 18.89
CA ARG A 336 18.59 2.88 19.80
C ARG A 336 19.77 1.94 20.08
N GLU A 337 20.47 1.48 19.06
CA GLU A 337 21.69 0.66 19.20
C GLU A 337 22.77 1.37 20.02
N LYS A 338 22.87 2.70 19.92
CA LYS A 338 23.82 3.49 20.70
C LYS A 338 23.54 3.42 22.21
N TYR A 339 22.30 3.19 22.65
CA TYR A 339 21.89 3.41 24.04
C TYR A 339 21.12 2.29 24.72
N LEU A 340 20.49 1.37 23.99
CA LEU A 340 19.73 0.26 24.56
C LEU A 340 20.62 -0.58 25.50
N ASP A 341 20.02 -1.03 26.60
CA ASP A 341 20.63 -1.86 27.64
C ASP A 341 21.80 -1.21 28.41
N LYS A 342 22.13 0.04 28.10
CA LYS A 342 23.17 0.80 28.81
C LYS A 342 22.69 1.37 30.14
N SER A 343 23.62 1.48 31.09
CA SER A 343 23.37 1.99 32.44
C SER A 343 23.48 3.51 32.51
N VAL A 344 22.44 4.15 33.02
CA VAL A 344 22.38 5.59 33.32
C VAL A 344 22.29 5.85 34.83
N LYS A 345 22.64 4.86 35.67
CA LYS A 345 22.58 4.99 37.14
C LYS A 345 23.41 6.17 37.66
N HIS A 346 24.58 6.40 37.07
CA HIS A 346 25.49 7.50 37.43
C HIS A 346 24.85 8.89 37.27
N LEU A 347 23.85 9.03 36.39
CA LEU A 347 23.12 10.28 36.19
C LEU A 347 22.16 10.61 37.33
N TYR A 348 21.90 9.70 38.27
CA TYR A 348 20.93 9.89 39.36
C TYR A 348 21.59 9.95 40.73
N SER A 349 21.16 10.91 41.55
CA SER A 349 21.59 10.95 42.95
C SER A 349 20.85 9.89 43.78
N ARG A 350 21.49 9.36 44.83
CA ARG A 350 20.88 8.38 45.73
C ARG A 350 19.61 8.97 46.37
N GLY A 351 18.46 8.34 46.14
CA GLY A 351 17.15 8.79 46.66
C GLY A 351 16.40 9.81 45.79
N GLU A 352 16.85 10.07 44.56
CA GLU A 352 16.14 10.97 43.64
C GLU A 352 14.74 10.44 43.26
N ALA A 353 13.72 11.07 43.83
CA ALA A 353 12.32 10.66 43.70
C ALA A 353 11.64 11.10 42.39
N ASN A 354 12.18 12.11 41.69
CA ASN A 354 11.58 12.58 40.45
C ASN A 354 11.78 11.53 39.34
N PRO A 355 10.70 11.02 38.71
CA PRO A 355 10.82 10.05 37.64
C PRO A 355 11.33 10.66 36.33
N CYS A 356 11.28 11.99 36.18
CA CYS A 356 11.68 12.66 34.94
C CYS A 356 12.97 13.47 35.11
N LYS A 357 13.88 13.38 34.13
CA LYS A 357 15.14 14.14 34.11
C LYS A 357 15.41 14.70 32.71
N TYR A 358 15.84 15.96 32.66
CA TYR A 358 16.23 16.64 31.41
C TYR A 358 17.75 16.56 31.24
N LEU A 359 18.21 16.25 30.03
CA LEU A 359 19.62 16.27 29.65
C LEU A 359 19.80 17.13 28.40
N ASN A 360 20.81 18.00 28.41
CA ASN A 360 21.21 18.85 27.28
C ASN A 360 20.08 19.80 26.77
N LEU A 361 19.17 20.24 27.66
CA LEU A 361 17.94 21.01 27.33
C LEU A 361 17.85 22.43 27.88
#